data_AF-A0A6M1ZY93-F1
#
_entry.id   AF-A0A6M1ZY93-F1
#
_cell.length_a   1.000
_cell.length_b   1.000
_cell.length_c   1.000
_cell.angle_alpha   90.00
_cell.angle_beta   90.00
_cell.angle_gamma   90.00
#
_symmetry.space_group_name_H-M   'P 1'
#
loop_
_entity.id
_entity.type
_entity.pdbx_description
1 polymer ?
#
loop_
_entity_poly.entity_id
_entity_poly.type
_entity_poly.pdbx_seq_one_letter_code
_entity_poly.pdbx_strand_id
1 'polypeptide(L)'
;MEKIGRNDPCPCGSGKKYKSCCWKKEQSEKVTKSMQSRSIKALQGGIANMISDLGTMNKRIKELKPKEEDSADLPEKVEPPESSESLEP
;
A
#
# COMPACT_ATOMS: atom_id res chain seq x y z
N MET A 1 -9.74 -14.73 -33.67
CA MET A 1 -8.48 -15.48 -33.43
C MET A 1 -8.81 -16.96 -33.39
N GLU A 2 -8.27 -17.72 -34.32
CA GLU A 2 -8.43 -19.18 -34.33
C GLU A 2 -7.74 -19.78 -33.10
N LYS A 3 -8.36 -20.82 -32.52
CA LYS A 3 -7.75 -21.61 -31.46
C LYS A 3 -6.60 -22.41 -32.07
N ILE A 4 -5.39 -22.19 -31.59
CA ILE A 4 -4.21 -22.92 -32.06
C ILE A 4 -4.36 -24.41 -31.73
N GLY A 5 -4.16 -25.26 -32.74
CA GLY A 5 -4.21 -26.71 -32.61
C GLY A 5 -2.99 -27.26 -31.87
N ARG A 6 -3.17 -28.37 -31.17
CA ARG A 6 -2.07 -29.02 -30.40
C ARG A 6 -0.87 -29.43 -31.26
N ASN A 7 -1.09 -29.74 -32.53
CA ASN A 7 -0.03 -30.16 -33.45
C ASN A 7 0.58 -29.01 -34.25
N ASP A 8 0.00 -27.81 -34.17
CA ASP A 8 0.45 -26.64 -34.94
C ASP A 8 1.81 -26.14 -34.45
N PRO A 9 2.58 -25.42 -35.29
CA PRO A 9 3.80 -24.76 -34.85
C PRO A 9 3.50 -23.82 -33.68
N CYS A 10 4.35 -23.87 -32.66
CA CYS A 10 4.16 -23.09 -31.46
C CYS A 10 4.39 -21.59 -31.74
N PRO A 11 3.47 -20.69 -31.33
CA PRO A 11 3.53 -19.27 -31.66
C PRO A 11 4.64 -18.53 -30.91
N CYS A 12 5.37 -19.20 -30.00
CA CYS A 12 6.54 -18.63 -29.33
C CYS A 12 7.81 -18.61 -30.19
N GLY A 13 7.73 -19.02 -31.46
CA GLY A 13 8.87 -19.02 -32.38
C GLY A 13 9.85 -20.19 -32.22
N SER A 14 9.54 -21.17 -31.38
CA SER A 14 10.44 -22.31 -31.13
C SER A 14 10.55 -23.34 -32.25
N GLY A 15 9.68 -23.27 -33.27
CA GLY A 15 9.57 -24.29 -34.34
C GLY A 15 9.01 -25.65 -33.90
N LYS A 16 8.74 -25.86 -32.61
CA LYS A 16 8.17 -27.11 -32.07
C LYS A 16 6.64 -27.11 -32.16
N LYS A 17 6.02 -28.30 -32.16
CA LYS A 17 4.54 -28.44 -32.05
C LYS A 17 4.05 -27.84 -30.72
N TYR A 18 2.89 -27.17 -30.72
CA TYR A 18 2.34 -26.49 -29.54
C TYR A 18 2.24 -27.42 -28.32
N LYS A 19 1.77 -28.66 -28.51
CA LYS A 19 1.67 -29.70 -27.46
C LYS A 19 3.00 -30.06 -26.79
N SER A 20 4.11 -29.91 -27.51
CA SER A 20 5.46 -30.24 -27.04
C SER A 20 6.22 -29.01 -26.56
N CYS A 21 5.60 -27.83 -26.59
CA CYS A 21 6.19 -26.57 -26.20
C CYS A 21 5.33 -25.88 -25.13
N CYS A 22 4.62 -24.80 -25.47
CA CYS A 22 3.89 -23.97 -24.51
C CYS A 22 2.65 -24.64 -23.92
N TRP A 23 2.07 -25.67 -24.56
CA TRP A 23 0.90 -26.36 -24.03
C TRP A 23 1.15 -26.95 -22.63
N LYS A 24 2.30 -27.56 -22.39
CA LYS A 24 2.63 -28.15 -21.07
C LYS A 24 2.70 -27.07 -19.99
N LYS A 25 3.28 -25.91 -20.32
CA LYS A 25 3.35 -24.74 -19.42
C LYS A 25 1.96 -24.22 -19.09
N GLU A 26 1.10 -24.09 -20.10
CA GLU A 26 -0.29 -23.66 -19.91
C GLU A 26 -1.11 -24.63 -19.04
N GLN A 27 -0.89 -25.94 -19.21
CA GLN A 27 -1.53 -26.96 -18.37
C GLN A 27 -1.04 -26.89 -16.91
N SER A 28 0.26 -26.69 -16.68
CA SER A 28 0.77 -26.52 -15.31
C SER A 28 0.21 -25.27 -14.62
N GLU A 29 0.01 -24.17 -15.34
CA GLU A 29 -0.60 -22.95 -14.78
C GLU A 29 -2.09 -23.14 -14.47
N LYS A 30 -2.80 -23.96 -15.23
CA LYS A 30 -4.21 -24.28 -14.97
C LYS A 30 -4.38 -25.11 -13.69
N VAL A 31 -3.43 -26.03 -13.42
CA VAL A 31 -3.41 -26.84 -12.19
C VAL A 31 -3.20 -25.98 -10.94
N THR A 32 -2.30 -24.99 -10.99
CA THR A 32 -2.08 -24.11 -9.82
C THR A 32 -3.27 -23.17 -9.58
N LYS A 33 -3.88 -22.65 -10.65
CA LYS A 33 -5.08 -21.78 -10.54
C LYS A 33 -6.32 -22.53 -10.03
N SER A 34 -6.50 -23.80 -10.38
CA SER A 34 -7.64 -24.58 -9.88
C SER A 34 -7.52 -24.87 -8.38
N MET A 35 -6.30 -25.09 -7.87
CA MET A 35 -6.02 -25.34 -6.45
C MET A 35 -6.13 -24.08 -5.57
N GLN A 36 -5.84 -22.89 -6.11
CA GLN A 36 -5.98 -21.61 -5.41
C GLN A 36 -7.44 -21.15 -5.22
N SER A 37 -8.39 -21.76 -5.92
CA SER A 37 -9.76 -21.23 -6.03
C SER A 37 -10.62 -21.34 -4.77
N ARG A 38 -10.26 -22.22 -3.81
CA ARG A 38 -11.03 -22.42 -2.57
C ARG A 38 -10.34 -21.83 -1.34
N SER A 39 -9.04 -22.00 -1.20
CA SER A 39 -8.32 -21.64 0.03
C SER A 39 -7.93 -20.16 0.11
N ILE A 40 -7.65 -19.49 -1.02
CA ILE A 40 -7.15 -18.10 -1.03
C ILE A 40 -8.28 -17.07 -1.05
N LYS A 41 -9.42 -17.38 -1.69
CA LYS A 41 -10.56 -16.45 -1.80
C LYS A 41 -11.17 -16.08 -0.44
N ALA A 42 -11.20 -17.02 0.51
CA ALA A 42 -11.70 -16.76 1.86
C ALA A 42 -10.81 -15.78 2.65
N LEU A 43 -9.49 -15.88 2.50
CA LEU A 43 -8.52 -14.96 3.13
C LEU A 43 -8.52 -13.56 2.49
N GLN A 44 -8.58 -13.48 1.16
CA GLN A 44 -8.63 -12.19 0.44
C GLN A 44 -9.87 -11.35 0.81
N GLY A 45 -11.03 -12.00 1.01
CA GLY A 45 -12.25 -11.31 1.44
C GLY A 45 -12.13 -10.69 2.85
N GLY A 46 -11.47 -11.39 3.78
CA GLY A 46 -11.23 -10.87 5.13
C GLY A 46 -10.30 -9.65 5.14
N ILE A 47 -9.23 -9.68 4.33
CA ILE A 47 -8.25 -8.58 4.23
C ILE A 47 -8.91 -7.32 3.63
N ALA A 48 -9.77 -7.47 2.61
CA ALA A 48 -10.45 -6.34 1.97
C ALA A 48 -11.35 -5.55 2.94
N ASN A 49 -12.04 -6.23 3.86
CA ASN A 49 -12.87 -5.60 4.88
C ASN A 49 -12.00 -4.79 5.86
N MET A 50 -10.91 -5.38 6.36
CA MET A 50 -9.98 -4.69 7.29
C MET A 50 -9.36 -3.43 6.68
N ILE A 51 -8.99 -3.45 5.38
CA ILE A 51 -8.46 -2.27 4.68
C ILE A 51 -9.52 -1.17 4.58
N SER A 52 -10.79 -1.54 4.34
CA SER A 52 -11.91 -0.59 4.25
C SER A 52 -12.20 0.07 5.60
N ASP A 53 -12.15 -0.71 6.67
CA ASP A 53 -12.29 -0.21 8.05
C ASP A 53 -11.15 0.78 8.39
N LEU A 54 -9.91 0.45 8.03
CA LEU A 54 -8.76 1.33 8.24
C LEU A 54 -8.87 2.65 7.46
N GLY A 55 -9.40 2.61 6.22
CA GLY A 55 -9.67 3.80 5.42
C GLY A 55 -10.71 4.72 6.07
N THR A 56 -11.77 4.13 6.62
CA THR A 56 -12.83 4.86 7.33
C THR A 56 -12.30 5.50 8.62
N MET A 57 -11.44 4.80 9.36
CA MET A 57 -10.79 5.32 10.56
C MET A 57 -9.86 6.50 10.26
N ASN A 58 -9.02 6.40 9.21
CA ASN A 58 -8.16 7.52 8.79
C ASN A 58 -8.94 8.76 8.34
N LYS A 59 -10.13 8.58 7.75
CA LYS A 59 -11.02 9.70 7.41
C LYS A 59 -11.54 10.40 8.67
N ARG A 60 -11.98 9.65 9.68
CA ARG A 60 -12.43 10.20 10.97
C ARG A 60 -11.31 10.93 11.72
N ILE A 61 -10.09 10.38 11.72
CA ILE A 61 -8.91 11.05 12.33
C ILE A 61 -8.66 12.42 11.69
N LYS A 62 -8.82 12.55 10.37
CA LYS A 62 -8.69 13.85 9.67
C LYS A 62 -9.81 14.84 9.99
N GLU A 63 -11.01 14.35 10.30
CA GLU A 63 -12.16 15.18 10.67
C GLU A 63 -12.13 15.62 12.14
N LEU A 64 -11.38 14.90 12.99
CA LEU A 64 -10.94 15.39 14.29
C LEU A 64 -9.84 16.45 14.09
N LYS A 65 -10.23 17.64 13.64
CA LYS A 65 -9.33 18.80 13.70
C LYS A 65 -8.95 19.01 15.18
N PRO A 66 -7.66 19.17 15.52
CA PRO A 66 -7.30 19.69 16.83
C PRO A 66 -7.99 21.04 16.96
N LYS A 67 -8.69 21.27 18.08
CA LYS A 67 -9.08 22.63 18.43
C LYS A 67 -7.77 23.39 18.55
N GLU A 68 -7.55 24.37 17.68
CA GLU A 68 -6.48 25.33 17.87
C GLU A 68 -6.72 25.95 19.25
N GLU A 69 -5.85 25.61 20.18
CA GLU A 69 -5.85 26.17 21.52
C GLU A 69 -5.34 27.59 21.30
N ASP A 70 -6.26 28.56 21.32
CA ASP A 70 -5.95 29.98 21.26
C ASP A 70 -4.75 30.24 22.17
N SER A 71 -3.64 30.59 21.54
CA SER A 71 -2.37 30.94 22.18
C SER A 71 -2.60 32.19 23.03
N ALA A 72 -3.01 31.96 24.28
CA ALA A 72 -3.02 32.98 25.30
C ALA A 72 -1.57 33.45 25.53
N ASP A 73 -1.38 34.76 25.36
CA ASP A 73 -0.35 35.62 25.93
C ASP A 73 0.81 34.92 26.65
N LEU A 74 1.97 34.87 26.00
CA LEU A 74 3.24 34.76 26.71
C LEU A 74 3.53 36.12 27.37
N PRO A 75 3.63 36.22 28.71
CA PRO A 75 4.01 37.47 29.34
C PRO A 75 5.45 37.84 29.01
N GLU A 76 5.60 39.14 28.88
CA GLU A 76 6.73 39.95 28.46
C GLU A 76 8.05 39.64 29.18
N LYS A 77 9.14 39.82 28.44
CA LYS A 77 10.53 39.61 28.85
C LYS A 77 10.82 40.32 30.17
N VAL A 78 11.27 39.56 31.18
CA VAL A 78 11.92 40.15 32.36
C VAL A 78 13.34 40.54 31.94
N GLU A 79 13.56 41.85 31.75
CA GLU A 79 14.89 42.41 31.57
C GLU A 79 15.70 42.27 32.86
N PRO A 80 16.98 41.85 32.81
CA PRO A 80 17.83 41.80 33.99
C PRO A 80 18.14 43.23 34.47
N PRO A 81 18.23 43.47 35.80
CA PRO A 81 18.48 44.79 36.33
C PRO A 81 19.86 45.31 35.91
N GLU A 82 19.88 46.55 35.44
CA GLU A 82 21.08 47.28 35.09
C GLU A 82 22.03 47.35 36.30
N SER A 83 23.20 46.76 36.14
CA SER A 83 24.33 46.93 37.06
C SER A 83 24.87 48.35 36.92
N SER A 84 24.26 49.28 37.65
CA SER A 84 24.85 50.58 37.94
C SER A 84 25.53 50.50 39.31
N GLU A 85 26.81 50.13 39.32
CA GLU A 85 27.69 50.52 40.42
C GLU A 85 28.93 51.16 39.82
N SER A 86 28.82 52.48 39.68
CA SER A 86 29.90 53.38 39.36
C SER A 86 30.49 53.95 40.65
N LEU A 87 31.73 54.39 40.54
CA LEU A 87 32.45 55.33 41.41
C LEU A 87 33.10 54.68 42.64
N GLU A 88 34.36 54.90 42.98
CA GLU A 88 35.47 55.77 42.51
C GLU A 88 36.63 55.48 43.51
N PRO A 89 37.66 56.33 43.66
CA PRO A 89 38.81 56.57 42.79
C PRO A 89 40.12 55.98 43.35
#